data_AF-A0A956CW56-F1
#
_entry.id   AF-A0A956CW56-F1
#
_cell.length_a   1.000
_cell.length_b   1.000
_cell.length_c   1.000
_cell.angle_alpha   90.00
_cell.angle_beta   90.00
_cell.angle_gamma   90.00
#
_symmetry.space_group_name_H-M   'P 1'
#
loop_
_entity.id
_entity.type
_entity.pdbx_description
1 polymer ?
#
loop_
_entity_poly.entity_id
_entity_poly.type
_entity_poly.pdbx_seq_one_letter_code
_entity_poly.pdbx_strand_id
1 'polypeptide(L)'
;MSVQPYPVLPSRIDRASEMFGQNREANLAALAKVGKALAEARAGGGEKYVQRHLEAGKLLPRQRIELLLDRDAHFLEVAPLAGYKIKGHTAGASIVGGVGVVSGVECMISASESTVNAGAINEYGVTKTGRLGEVAEQNGLPSINLIESAGADLPNQSRIFVRGGRGFRELTRRSQERAPTICLVFGSSTAGGAYIPGMSDYVVMVKNQARVYLGGPPLTKMAIGEETTHEELGGAEMHSRVSGVSDYLAEDERDAIRIGREIVAHLDWRKAAQPIPREVEPPKHDPDDLLGIASADIRYPFEAREVIARIVDGSRFSEFKPLYGSSLVCGWAHVHGFPVGILANNGILFTDSANKGAQFIQLCNQSDV
;
A
#
# COMPACT_ATOMS: atom_id res chain seq x y z
N MET A 1 -1.04 -31.02 19.49
CA MET A 1 -0.79 -30.85 18.05
C MET A 1 -1.91 -31.55 17.30
N SER A 2 -2.91 -30.81 16.82
CA SER A 2 -3.97 -31.44 16.02
C SER A 2 -3.40 -31.68 14.62
N VAL A 3 -3.18 -32.94 14.26
CA VAL A 3 -2.69 -33.30 12.92
C VAL A 3 -3.69 -32.80 11.89
N GLN A 4 -3.25 -31.89 11.00
CA GLN A 4 -4.09 -31.37 9.93
C GLN A 4 -4.43 -32.52 8.95
N PRO A 5 -5.72 -32.85 8.73
CA PRO A 5 -6.10 -34.06 7.98
C PRO A 5 -5.91 -33.94 6.46
N TYR A 6 -5.58 -32.75 5.97
CA TYR A 6 -5.45 -32.51 4.52
C TYR A 6 -4.26 -33.29 3.94
N PRO A 7 -4.45 -33.95 2.77
CA PRO A 7 -3.38 -34.68 2.13
C PRO A 7 -2.30 -33.71 1.63
N VAL A 8 -1.07 -34.21 1.61
CA VAL A 8 0.09 -33.49 1.09
C VAL A 8 0.09 -33.62 -0.42
N LEU A 9 0.21 -32.50 -1.13
CA LEU A 9 0.36 -32.50 -2.58
C LEU A 9 1.72 -33.10 -2.97
N PRO A 10 1.75 -34.18 -3.78
CA PRO A 10 3.00 -34.66 -4.35
C PRO A 10 3.51 -33.64 -5.38
N SER A 11 4.82 -33.55 -5.54
CA SER A 11 5.42 -32.80 -6.65
C SER A 11 5.90 -33.78 -7.72
N ARG A 12 5.70 -33.41 -8.98
CA ARG A 12 6.17 -34.09 -10.20
C ARG A 12 7.18 -33.24 -10.96
N ILE A 13 7.60 -32.12 -10.39
CA ILE A 13 8.58 -31.22 -11.02
C ILE A 13 9.94 -31.88 -11.02
N ASP A 14 10.55 -31.95 -12.21
CA ASP A 14 11.94 -32.33 -12.38
C ASP A 14 12.79 -31.07 -12.58
N ARG A 15 13.57 -30.72 -11.54
CA ARG A 15 14.50 -29.59 -11.55
C ARG A 15 15.64 -29.75 -12.58
N ALA A 16 15.93 -30.98 -13.00
CA ALA A 16 16.97 -31.27 -13.99
C ALA A 16 16.44 -31.16 -15.43
N SER A 17 15.12 -30.99 -15.63
CA SER A 17 14.54 -30.87 -16.96
C SER A 17 14.94 -29.55 -17.64
N GLU A 18 15.16 -29.61 -18.96
CA GLU A 18 15.50 -28.43 -19.76
C GLU A 18 14.42 -27.34 -19.65
N MET A 19 13.15 -27.73 -19.67
CA MET A 19 12.01 -26.82 -19.54
C MET A 19 12.02 -26.05 -18.20
N PHE A 20 12.32 -26.74 -17.09
CA PHE A 20 12.45 -26.07 -15.78
C PHE A 20 13.57 -25.03 -15.79
N GLY A 21 14.73 -25.38 -16.37
CA GLY A 21 15.87 -24.47 -16.54
C GLY A 21 15.53 -23.23 -17.36
N GLN A 22 14.89 -23.41 -18.52
CA GLN A 22 14.46 -22.32 -19.40
C GLN A 22 13.44 -21.39 -18.72
N ASN A 23 12.44 -21.95 -18.04
CA ASN A 23 11.45 -21.18 -17.29
C ASN A 23 12.13 -20.37 -16.17
N ARG A 24 13.02 -20.99 -15.41
CA ARG A 24 13.75 -20.33 -14.32
C ARG A 24 14.58 -19.15 -14.82
N GLU A 25 15.33 -19.34 -15.90
CA GLU A 25 16.12 -18.26 -16.51
C GLU A 25 15.24 -17.09 -16.95
N ALA A 26 14.16 -17.38 -17.68
CA ALA A 26 13.27 -16.35 -18.19
C ALA A 26 12.51 -15.60 -17.09
N ASN A 27 12.04 -16.31 -16.05
CA ASN A 27 11.37 -15.70 -14.90
C ASN A 27 12.34 -14.86 -14.06
N LEU A 28 13.60 -15.28 -13.88
CA LEU A 28 14.63 -14.46 -13.26
C LEU A 28 14.91 -13.19 -14.08
N ALA A 29 14.96 -13.29 -15.41
CA ALA A 29 15.12 -12.13 -16.28
C ALA A 29 13.91 -11.17 -16.17
N ALA A 30 12.69 -11.70 -16.01
CA ALA A 30 11.49 -10.90 -15.77
C ALA A 30 11.54 -10.20 -14.40
N LEU A 31 11.92 -10.91 -13.33
CA LEU A 31 12.12 -10.33 -12.00
C LEU A 31 13.19 -9.25 -11.99
N ALA A 32 14.28 -9.42 -12.74
CA ALA A 32 15.30 -8.39 -12.89
C ALA A 32 14.75 -7.11 -13.55
N LYS A 33 13.82 -7.22 -14.51
CA LYS A 33 13.12 -6.05 -15.09
C LYS A 33 12.25 -5.35 -14.06
N VAL A 34 11.51 -6.12 -13.26
CA VAL A 34 10.69 -5.57 -12.16
C VAL A 34 11.58 -4.89 -11.11
N GLY A 35 12.69 -5.52 -10.72
CA GLY A 35 13.67 -4.97 -9.78
C GLY A 35 14.25 -3.63 -10.24
N LYS A 36 14.59 -3.51 -11.54
CA LYS A 36 15.04 -2.24 -12.12
C LYS A 36 13.95 -1.16 -12.07
N ALA A 37 12.72 -1.50 -12.41
CA ALA A 37 11.59 -0.58 -12.33
C ALA A 37 11.30 -0.12 -10.89
N LEU A 38 11.41 -1.03 -9.92
CA LEU A 38 11.26 -0.71 -8.50
C LEU A 38 12.40 0.18 -8.00
N ALA A 39 13.63 -0.05 -8.45
CA ALA A 39 14.77 0.82 -8.13
C ALA A 39 14.56 2.24 -8.68
N GLU A 40 14.04 2.38 -9.90
CA GLU A 40 13.67 3.67 -10.49
C GLU A 40 12.58 4.38 -9.65
N ALA A 41 11.54 3.66 -9.23
CA ALA A 41 10.50 4.22 -8.35
C ALA A 41 11.04 4.64 -6.98
N ARG A 42 12.04 3.93 -6.43
CA ARG A 42 12.69 4.26 -5.16
C ARG A 42 13.62 5.46 -5.26
N ALA A 43 14.09 5.81 -6.46
CA ALA A 43 14.95 6.98 -6.69
C ALA A 43 14.19 8.32 -6.60
N GLY A 44 12.86 8.30 -6.51
CA GLY A 44 12.03 9.50 -6.36
C GLY A 44 12.18 10.45 -7.54
N GLY A 45 12.46 11.72 -7.27
CA GLY A 45 12.74 12.74 -8.28
C GLY A 45 14.07 12.58 -9.02
N GLY A 46 14.92 11.63 -8.60
CA GLY A 46 16.28 11.47 -9.07
C GLY A 46 17.30 12.22 -8.21
N GLU A 47 18.57 11.87 -8.39
CA GLU A 47 19.69 12.26 -7.50
C GLU A 47 19.74 13.76 -7.18
N LYS A 48 19.61 14.62 -8.20
CA LYS A 48 19.63 16.08 -8.04
C LYS A 48 18.55 16.58 -7.06
N TYR A 49 17.32 16.07 -7.17
CA TYR A 49 16.21 16.55 -6.35
C TYR A 49 16.20 15.90 -4.96
N VAL A 50 16.63 14.64 -4.87
CA VAL A 50 16.89 13.95 -3.60
C VAL A 50 17.95 14.69 -2.79
N GLN A 51 19.09 15.02 -3.40
CA GLN A 51 20.18 15.71 -2.74
C GLN A 51 19.74 17.10 -2.26
N ARG A 52 19.04 17.86 -3.10
CA ARG A 52 18.46 19.17 -2.72
C ARG A 52 17.50 19.05 -1.53
N HIS A 53 16.70 17.99 -1.47
CA HIS A 53 15.77 17.75 -0.36
C HIS A 53 16.51 17.45 0.95
N LEU A 54 17.55 16.63 0.88
CA LEU A 54 18.41 16.30 2.04
C LEU A 54 19.20 17.52 2.53
N GLU A 55 19.73 18.34 1.62
CA GLU A 55 20.45 19.59 1.95
C GLU A 55 19.55 20.62 2.65
N ALA A 56 18.23 20.53 2.44
CA ALA A 56 17.25 21.32 3.18
C ALA A 56 16.98 20.78 4.60
N GLY A 57 17.72 19.77 5.06
CA GLY A 57 17.62 19.18 6.39
C GLY A 57 16.43 18.24 6.59
N LYS A 58 15.81 17.78 5.50
CA LYS A 58 14.58 16.98 5.51
C LYS A 58 14.83 15.51 5.28
N LEU A 59 14.00 14.66 5.85
CA LEU A 59 13.98 13.22 5.56
C LEU A 59 13.25 12.97 4.26
N LEU A 60 13.70 11.94 3.53
CA LEU A 60 12.97 11.43 2.37
C LEU A 60 11.69 10.73 2.83
N PRO A 61 10.65 10.69 1.99
CA PRO A 61 9.38 10.05 2.32
C PRO A 61 9.52 8.59 2.79
N ARG A 62 10.41 7.82 2.14
CA ARG A 62 10.71 6.44 2.54
C ARG A 62 11.44 6.35 3.89
N GLN A 63 12.31 7.30 4.20
CA GLN A 63 12.98 7.38 5.51
C GLN A 63 11.98 7.73 6.61
N ARG A 64 11.01 8.62 6.32
CA ARG A 64 9.92 8.94 7.26
C ARG A 64 9.06 7.71 7.55
N ILE A 65 8.69 6.94 6.52
CA ILE A 65 7.97 5.66 6.68
C ILE A 65 8.81 4.68 7.52
N GLU A 66 10.08 4.49 7.19
CA GLU A 66 10.98 3.57 7.90
C GLU A 66 11.10 3.90 9.39
N LEU A 67 11.23 5.17 9.75
CA LEU A 67 11.28 5.61 11.15
C LEU A 67 9.92 5.53 11.86
N LEU A 68 8.82 5.60 11.11
CA LEU A 68 7.47 5.48 11.66
C LEU A 68 7.13 4.03 12.03
N LEU A 69 7.60 3.06 11.24
CA LEU A 69 7.33 1.64 11.45
C LEU A 69 7.96 1.12 12.75
N ASP A 70 7.34 0.08 13.31
CA ASP A 70 7.98 -0.70 14.36
C ASP A 70 9.26 -1.37 13.85
N ARG A 71 10.22 -1.50 14.75
CA ARG A 71 11.52 -2.10 14.43
C ARG A 71 11.30 -3.53 13.91
N ASP A 72 11.97 -3.84 12.80
CA ASP A 72 11.91 -5.13 12.11
C ASP A 72 10.52 -5.51 11.55
N ALA A 73 9.55 -4.59 11.59
CA ALA A 73 8.23 -4.83 11.02
C ALA A 73 8.23 -4.78 9.49
N HIS A 74 7.32 -5.54 8.89
CA HIS A 74 7.13 -5.57 7.45
C HIS A 74 6.39 -4.31 6.95
N PHE A 75 6.70 -3.93 5.71
CA PHE A 75 5.96 -2.91 4.96
C PHE A 75 5.55 -3.46 3.60
N LEU A 76 4.25 -3.63 3.39
CA LEU A 76 3.68 -4.07 2.12
C LEU A 76 3.32 -2.85 1.27
N GLU A 77 4.27 -2.42 0.45
CA GLU A 77 4.07 -1.29 -0.48
C GLU A 77 3.03 -1.63 -1.56
N VAL A 78 2.04 -0.75 -1.74
CA VAL A 78 0.96 -0.93 -2.71
C VAL A 78 1.23 -0.09 -3.96
N ALA A 79 1.16 -0.73 -5.13
CA ALA A 79 1.36 -0.11 -6.44
C ALA A 79 2.64 0.76 -6.53
N PRO A 80 3.84 0.23 -6.20
CA PRO A 80 5.10 0.97 -6.31
C PRO A 80 5.42 1.43 -7.73
N LEU A 81 4.89 0.75 -8.75
CA LEU A 81 5.12 1.05 -10.17
C LEU A 81 3.97 1.86 -10.81
N ALA A 82 3.08 2.48 -10.01
CA ALA A 82 2.07 3.39 -10.56
C ALA A 82 2.74 4.49 -11.40
N GLY A 83 2.23 4.75 -12.61
CA GLY A 83 2.84 5.73 -13.52
C GLY A 83 4.11 5.27 -14.25
N TYR A 84 4.62 4.06 -14.01
CA TYR A 84 5.83 3.55 -14.67
C TYR A 84 5.67 3.48 -16.20
N LYS A 85 6.63 4.05 -16.93
CA LYS A 85 6.64 4.14 -18.41
C LYS A 85 5.42 4.83 -19.03
N ILE A 86 4.68 5.63 -18.25
CA ILE A 86 3.61 6.47 -18.78
C ILE A 86 4.17 7.86 -19.05
N LYS A 87 4.04 8.34 -20.29
CA LYS A 87 4.57 9.64 -20.71
C LYS A 87 4.06 10.76 -19.80
N GLY A 88 4.97 11.57 -19.26
CA GLY A 88 4.64 12.68 -18.36
C GLY A 88 4.47 12.29 -16.89
N HIS A 89 4.68 11.03 -16.53
CA HIS A 89 4.57 10.54 -15.16
C HIS A 89 5.88 9.89 -14.69
N THR A 90 6.12 9.97 -13.39
CA THR A 90 7.19 9.25 -12.71
C THR A 90 6.65 7.95 -12.11
N ALA A 91 7.53 6.96 -11.99
CA ALA A 91 7.22 5.73 -11.28
C ALA A 91 6.90 6.02 -9.81
N GLY A 92 5.91 5.33 -9.26
CA GLY A 92 5.37 5.58 -7.92
C GLY A 92 4.27 6.65 -7.86
N ALA A 93 4.08 7.43 -8.95
CA ALA A 93 3.05 8.46 -9.07
C ALA A 93 3.06 9.52 -7.95
N SER A 94 4.27 9.98 -7.59
CA SER A 94 4.53 10.99 -6.55
C SER A 94 4.04 10.62 -5.14
N ILE A 95 3.79 9.34 -4.86
CA ILE A 95 3.31 8.87 -3.55
C ILE A 95 3.95 7.53 -3.21
N VAL A 96 4.44 7.39 -1.98
CA VAL A 96 4.79 6.09 -1.40
C VAL A 96 3.67 5.68 -0.45
N GLY A 97 3.19 4.44 -0.51
CA GLY A 97 2.14 4.02 0.42
C GLY A 97 1.95 2.52 0.47
N GLY A 98 1.44 2.04 1.59
CA GLY A 98 1.33 0.62 1.88
C GLY A 98 0.89 0.35 3.31
N VAL A 99 0.79 -0.93 3.66
CA VAL A 99 0.43 -1.38 5.00
C VAL A 99 1.70 -1.67 5.79
N GLY A 100 1.78 -1.16 7.01
CA GLY A 100 2.88 -1.47 7.93
C GLY A 100 2.45 -1.38 9.38
N VAL A 101 3.29 -1.87 10.29
CA VAL A 101 2.98 -1.91 11.73
C VAL A 101 3.57 -0.70 12.42
N VAL A 102 2.74 0.02 13.19
CA VAL A 102 3.11 1.18 13.99
C VAL A 102 2.54 0.99 15.39
N SER A 103 3.39 0.96 16.40
CA SER A 103 2.99 0.76 17.80
C SER A 103 2.10 -0.48 17.99
N GLY A 104 2.43 -1.59 17.31
CA GLY A 104 1.68 -2.85 17.33
C GLY A 104 0.41 -2.88 16.48
N VAL A 105 0.08 -1.79 15.76
CA VAL A 105 -1.14 -1.67 14.95
C VAL A 105 -0.78 -1.67 13.47
N GLU A 106 -1.47 -2.49 12.66
CA GLU A 106 -1.39 -2.39 11.21
C GLU A 106 -2.11 -1.14 10.71
N CYS A 107 -1.36 -0.24 10.08
CA CYS A 107 -1.83 1.03 9.57
C CYS A 107 -1.65 1.11 8.05
N MET A 108 -2.60 1.75 7.38
CA MET A 108 -2.37 2.25 6.02
C MET A 108 -1.54 3.53 6.10
N ILE A 109 -0.35 3.52 5.53
CA ILE A 109 0.57 4.66 5.53
C ILE A 109 0.64 5.22 4.11
N SER A 110 0.53 6.54 3.97
CA SER A 110 0.80 7.25 2.72
C SER A 110 1.78 8.39 2.95
N ALA A 111 2.68 8.63 2.01
CA ALA A 111 3.66 9.70 2.08
C ALA A 111 3.80 10.41 0.73
N SER A 112 3.77 11.73 0.76
CA SER A 112 4.00 12.56 -0.43
C SER A 112 5.45 12.42 -0.89
N GLU A 113 5.68 12.12 -2.18
CA GLU A 113 7.03 12.10 -2.75
C GLU A 113 7.45 13.51 -3.18
N SER A 114 7.88 14.31 -2.21
CA SER A 114 8.22 15.73 -2.39
C SER A 114 9.39 15.97 -3.35
N THR A 115 10.24 14.97 -3.59
CA THR A 115 11.35 15.10 -4.55
C THR A 115 10.85 15.08 -6.01
N VAL A 116 9.65 14.56 -6.27
CA VAL A 116 9.00 14.55 -7.58
C VAL A 116 8.05 15.74 -7.67
N ASN A 117 8.35 16.74 -8.50
CA ASN A 117 7.48 17.91 -8.73
C ASN A 117 6.98 18.57 -7.43
N ALA A 118 7.83 18.65 -6.39
CA ALA A 118 7.47 19.16 -5.07
C ALA A 118 6.27 18.43 -4.42
N GLY A 119 6.08 17.14 -4.74
CA GLY A 119 4.99 16.32 -4.22
C GLY A 119 3.62 16.61 -4.85
N ALA A 120 3.59 17.36 -5.97
CA ALA A 120 2.34 17.64 -6.66
C ALA A 120 1.63 16.36 -7.09
N ILE A 121 0.36 16.20 -6.72
CA ILE A 121 -0.43 15.02 -7.04
C ILE A 121 -0.84 15.06 -8.51
N ASN A 122 -0.55 13.97 -9.23
CA ASN A 122 -0.94 13.78 -10.63
C ASN A 122 -2.12 12.80 -10.74
N GLU A 123 -2.62 12.55 -11.96
CA GLU A 123 -3.75 11.65 -12.21
C GLU A 123 -3.60 10.25 -11.61
N TYR A 124 -2.40 9.66 -11.73
CA TYR A 124 -2.11 8.35 -11.16
C TYR A 124 -1.88 8.43 -9.65
N GLY A 125 -1.41 9.56 -9.13
CA GLY A 125 -1.33 9.84 -7.70
C GLY A 125 -2.71 9.86 -7.05
N VAL A 126 -3.71 10.50 -7.68
CA VAL A 126 -5.11 10.45 -7.21
C VAL A 126 -5.64 9.02 -7.24
N THR A 127 -5.36 8.28 -8.31
CA THR A 127 -5.80 6.88 -8.44
C THR A 127 -5.15 5.99 -7.37
N LYS A 128 -3.84 6.14 -7.14
CA LYS A 128 -3.08 5.40 -6.13
C LYS A 128 -3.56 5.73 -4.72
N THR A 129 -3.77 7.01 -4.40
CA THR A 129 -4.30 7.44 -3.09
C THR A 129 -5.70 6.88 -2.85
N GLY A 130 -6.56 6.92 -3.87
CA GLY A 130 -7.88 6.29 -3.80
C GLY A 130 -7.77 4.79 -3.49
N ARG A 131 -6.87 4.08 -4.19
CA ARG A 131 -6.65 2.65 -3.96
C ARG A 131 -6.11 2.34 -2.56
N LEU A 132 -5.15 3.12 -2.05
CA LEU A 132 -4.67 3.00 -0.67
C LEU A 132 -5.84 3.17 0.32
N GLY A 133 -6.69 4.16 0.05
CA GLY A 133 -7.90 4.42 0.82
C GLY A 133 -8.90 3.25 0.83
N GLU A 134 -9.17 2.64 -0.33
CA GLU A 134 -10.03 1.46 -0.44
C GLU A 134 -9.46 0.27 0.34
N VAL A 135 -8.14 0.06 0.28
CA VAL A 135 -7.49 -1.01 1.06
C VAL A 135 -7.64 -0.74 2.56
N ALA A 136 -7.48 0.50 3.00
CA ALA A 136 -7.67 0.87 4.41
C ALA A 136 -9.10 0.59 4.88
N GLU A 137 -10.09 1.04 4.12
CA GLU A 137 -11.52 0.86 4.41
C GLU A 137 -11.91 -0.62 4.46
N GLN A 138 -11.55 -1.40 3.44
CA GLN A 138 -11.91 -2.81 3.33
C GLN A 138 -11.29 -3.69 4.41
N ASN A 139 -10.19 -3.24 5.03
CA ASN A 139 -9.45 -4.01 6.04
C ASN A 139 -9.50 -3.38 7.44
N GLY A 140 -10.26 -2.30 7.65
CA GLY A 140 -10.36 -1.61 8.94
C GLY A 140 -9.02 -1.10 9.47
N LEU A 141 -8.19 -0.51 8.60
CA LEU A 141 -6.87 -0.01 8.95
C LEU A 141 -6.93 1.49 9.30
N PRO A 142 -6.39 1.92 10.46
CA PRO A 142 -6.11 3.33 10.72
C PRO A 142 -5.20 3.90 9.63
N SER A 143 -5.41 5.16 9.26
CA SER A 143 -4.66 5.82 8.19
C SER A 143 -3.68 6.84 8.75
N ILE A 144 -2.42 6.82 8.27
CA ILE A 144 -1.39 7.80 8.61
C ILE A 144 -0.90 8.46 7.32
N ASN A 145 -1.10 9.77 7.20
CA ASN A 145 -0.72 10.56 6.04
C ASN A 145 0.50 11.44 6.36
N LEU A 146 1.61 11.21 5.67
CA LEU A 146 2.85 11.99 5.76
C LEU A 146 2.85 13.03 4.63
N ILE A 147 2.44 14.26 4.96
CA ILE A 147 2.12 15.29 3.97
C ILE A 147 3.28 16.25 3.75
N GLU A 148 3.70 16.35 2.49
CA GLU A 148 4.56 17.40 1.96
C GLU A 148 4.30 17.53 0.45
N SER A 149 3.28 18.31 0.09
CA SER A 149 2.79 18.43 -1.27
C SER A 149 2.53 19.88 -1.67
N ALA A 150 2.98 20.24 -2.87
CA ALA A 150 2.66 21.50 -3.53
C ALA A 150 1.21 21.60 -4.04
N GLY A 151 0.37 20.59 -3.82
CA GLY A 151 -1.02 20.56 -4.28
C GLY A 151 -1.18 19.71 -5.53
N ALA A 152 -1.95 20.18 -6.51
CA ALA A 152 -2.23 19.45 -7.75
C ALA A 152 -1.25 19.79 -8.88
N ASP A 153 -1.01 18.82 -9.76
CA ASP A 153 -0.34 19.05 -11.05
C ASP A 153 -1.24 19.91 -11.96
N LEU A 154 -1.05 21.24 -11.89
CA LEU A 154 -1.95 22.24 -12.49
C LEU A 154 -2.16 22.07 -14.01
N PRO A 155 -1.14 21.80 -14.85
CA PRO A 155 -1.36 21.50 -16.27
C PRO A 155 -2.36 20.38 -16.54
N ASN A 156 -2.48 19.41 -15.62
CA ASN A 156 -3.36 18.26 -15.73
C ASN A 156 -4.58 18.34 -14.79
N GLN A 157 -4.88 19.53 -14.24
CA GLN A 157 -5.89 19.71 -13.19
C GLN A 157 -7.27 19.12 -13.52
N SER A 158 -7.70 19.15 -14.79
CA SER A 158 -9.02 18.67 -15.21
C SER A 158 -9.22 17.17 -14.98
N ARG A 159 -8.11 16.41 -14.95
CA ARG A 159 -8.07 14.97 -14.67
C ARG A 159 -7.98 14.66 -13.18
N ILE A 160 -7.73 15.68 -12.35
CA ILE A 160 -7.35 15.56 -10.94
C ILE A 160 -8.45 16.14 -10.04
N PHE A 161 -8.92 17.35 -10.32
CA PHE A 161 -9.69 18.18 -9.37
C PHE A 161 -10.95 17.49 -8.85
N VAL A 162 -11.87 17.10 -9.74
CA VAL A 162 -13.15 16.46 -9.35
C VAL A 162 -12.90 15.11 -8.65
N ARG A 163 -11.94 14.32 -9.15
CA ARG A 163 -11.59 13.02 -8.57
C ARG A 163 -10.92 13.17 -7.21
N GLY A 164 -10.10 14.19 -7.02
CA GLY A 164 -9.43 14.52 -5.76
C GLY A 164 -10.44 14.90 -4.68
N GLY A 165 -11.51 15.63 -5.04
CA GLY A 165 -12.61 15.97 -4.14
C GLY A 165 -13.28 14.75 -3.50
N ARG A 166 -13.32 13.60 -4.21
CA ARG A 166 -13.82 12.33 -3.65
C ARG A 166 -13.00 11.89 -2.43
N GLY A 167 -11.69 12.14 -2.42
CA GLY A 167 -10.83 11.80 -1.29
C GLY A 167 -11.27 12.46 0.01
N PHE A 168 -11.66 13.74 -0.03
CA PHE A 168 -12.16 14.46 1.15
C PHE A 168 -13.51 13.91 1.63
N ARG A 169 -14.38 13.50 0.71
CA ARG A 169 -15.63 12.81 1.06
C ARG A 169 -15.37 11.45 1.73
N GLU A 170 -14.36 10.70 1.29
CA GLU A 170 -14.05 9.43 1.95
C GLU A 170 -13.38 9.67 3.32
N LEU A 171 -12.61 10.74 3.52
CA LEU A 171 -12.09 11.12 4.84
C LEU A 171 -13.20 11.35 5.86
N THR A 172 -14.27 12.10 5.50
CA THR A 172 -15.40 12.29 6.43
C THR A 172 -16.16 11.01 6.74
N ARG A 173 -16.29 10.10 5.76
CA ARG A 173 -16.94 8.80 5.95
C ARG A 173 -16.15 7.89 6.88
N ARG A 174 -14.83 7.86 6.76
CA ARG A 174 -13.96 7.12 7.70
C ARG A 174 -14.12 7.61 9.13
N SER A 175 -14.19 8.93 9.32
CA SER A 175 -14.46 9.51 10.64
C SER A 175 -15.85 9.06 11.17
N GLN A 176 -16.88 9.04 10.32
CA GLN A 176 -18.20 8.48 10.67
C GLN A 176 -18.14 6.99 11.07
N GLU A 177 -17.30 6.20 10.40
CA GLU A 177 -17.02 4.79 10.69
C GLU A 177 -16.10 4.58 11.90
N ARG A 178 -15.61 5.67 12.50
CA ARG A 178 -14.63 5.68 13.60
C ARG A 178 -13.29 5.04 13.21
N ALA A 179 -12.91 5.14 11.94
CA ALA A 179 -11.60 4.75 11.43
C ALA A 179 -10.63 5.94 11.57
N PRO A 180 -9.63 5.89 12.49
CA PRO A 180 -8.79 7.04 12.80
C PRO A 180 -7.93 7.47 11.61
N THR A 181 -7.86 8.77 11.38
CA THR A 181 -6.97 9.40 10.41
C THR A 181 -5.97 10.32 11.12
N ILE A 182 -4.69 10.03 10.96
CA ILE A 182 -3.58 10.79 11.52
C ILE A 182 -2.86 11.50 10.37
N CYS A 183 -2.57 12.79 10.51
CA CYS A 183 -1.86 13.58 9.52
C CYS A 183 -0.59 14.18 10.13
N LEU A 184 0.57 13.78 9.61
CA LEU A 184 1.87 14.36 9.96
C LEU A 184 2.29 15.28 8.83
N VAL A 185 2.32 16.59 9.08
CA VAL A 185 2.65 17.62 8.08
C VAL A 185 4.12 17.98 8.20
N PHE A 186 4.93 17.59 7.21
CA PHE A 186 6.37 17.84 7.15
C PHE A 186 6.72 19.07 6.29
N GLY A 187 5.75 19.61 5.56
CA GLY A 187 5.97 20.75 4.70
C GLY A 187 4.69 21.37 4.19
N SER A 188 4.65 21.66 2.90
CA SER A 188 3.48 22.30 2.30
C SER A 188 2.26 21.40 2.29
N SER A 189 1.09 21.97 2.59
CA SER A 189 -0.22 21.41 2.34
C SER A 189 -1.17 22.54 1.92
N THR A 190 -1.26 22.78 0.62
CA THR A 190 -1.87 24.00 0.06
C THR A 190 -3.17 23.73 -0.69
N ALA A 191 -4.06 24.71 -0.70
CA ALA A 191 -5.34 24.68 -1.40
C ALA A 191 -6.17 23.44 -1.05
N GLY A 192 -6.49 22.59 -2.03
CA GLY A 192 -7.19 21.33 -1.75
C GLY A 192 -6.45 20.43 -0.77
N GLY A 193 -5.11 20.42 -0.80
CA GLY A 193 -4.30 19.62 0.13
C GLY A 193 -4.50 19.99 1.59
N ALA A 194 -4.83 21.25 1.88
CA ALA A 194 -5.04 21.74 3.25
C ALA A 194 -6.22 21.05 3.96
N TYR A 195 -7.17 20.49 3.20
CA TYR A 195 -8.26 19.69 3.77
C TYR A 195 -7.80 18.34 4.32
N ILE A 196 -6.64 17.81 3.93
CA ILE A 196 -6.13 16.56 4.52
C ILE A 196 -5.85 16.76 6.03
N PRO A 197 -4.99 17.69 6.47
CA PRO A 197 -4.88 17.98 7.90
C PRO A 197 -6.19 18.54 8.47
N GLY A 198 -6.87 19.47 7.79
CA GLY A 198 -8.10 20.09 8.30
C GLY A 198 -9.30 19.13 8.50
N MET A 199 -9.21 17.89 8.03
CA MET A 199 -10.26 16.86 8.17
C MET A 199 -9.71 15.55 8.74
N SER A 200 -8.47 15.52 9.23
CA SER A 200 -7.91 14.38 9.97
C SER A 200 -8.29 14.46 11.44
N ASP A 201 -8.38 13.33 12.12
CA ASP A 201 -8.74 13.27 13.55
C ASP A 201 -7.58 13.72 14.45
N TYR A 202 -6.34 13.53 14.00
CA TYR A 202 -5.13 14.00 14.67
C TYR A 202 -4.17 14.66 13.68
N VAL A 203 -3.69 15.85 14.01
CA VAL A 203 -2.78 16.63 13.17
C VAL A 203 -1.51 17.00 13.94
N VAL A 204 -0.37 16.63 13.38
CA VAL A 204 0.96 17.00 13.89
C VAL A 204 1.64 17.86 12.85
N MET A 205 2.09 19.07 13.23
CA MET A 205 2.79 19.97 12.33
C MET A 205 4.24 20.20 12.78
N VAL A 206 5.20 20.02 11.86
CA VAL A 206 6.62 20.31 12.10
C VAL A 206 6.88 21.81 12.11
N LYS A 207 7.40 22.31 13.24
CA LYS A 207 7.74 23.72 13.44
C LYS A 207 8.68 24.26 12.36
N ASN A 208 8.42 25.49 11.89
CA ASN A 208 9.20 26.19 10.85
C ASN A 208 9.31 25.46 9.50
N GLN A 209 8.53 24.41 9.27
CA GLN A 209 8.55 23.64 8.01
C GLN A 209 7.15 23.43 7.46
N ALA A 210 6.24 22.97 8.33
CA ALA A 210 4.87 22.68 7.97
C ALA A 210 4.11 23.99 7.70
N ARG A 211 3.38 24.01 6.59
CA ARG A 211 2.57 25.16 6.19
C ARG A 211 1.26 24.70 5.56
N VAL A 212 0.14 25.13 6.13
CA VAL A 212 -1.21 24.75 5.73
C VAL A 212 -2.00 26.00 5.39
N TYR A 213 -2.55 26.10 4.19
CA TYR A 213 -3.40 27.25 3.81
C TYR A 213 -4.21 26.95 2.56
N LEU A 214 -5.38 27.59 2.41
CA LEU A 214 -6.20 27.49 1.20
C LEU A 214 -5.60 28.30 0.03
N GLY A 215 -4.92 29.40 0.34
CA GLY A 215 -4.16 30.20 -0.61
C GLY A 215 -2.85 30.62 0.02
N GLY A 216 -1.72 30.37 -0.64
CA GLY A 216 -0.42 30.78 -0.13
C GLY A 216 -0.17 32.28 -0.32
N PRO A 217 0.93 32.82 0.25
CA PRO A 217 1.24 34.25 0.19
C PRO A 217 1.17 34.89 -1.20
N PRO A 218 1.65 34.25 -2.30
CA PRO A 218 1.49 34.81 -3.63
C PRO A 218 0.03 35.02 -4.03
N LEU A 219 -0.87 34.10 -3.67
CA LEU A 219 -2.29 34.20 -3.98
C LEU A 219 -2.96 35.26 -3.11
N THR A 220 -2.63 35.34 -1.82
CA THR A 220 -3.12 36.36 -0.90
C THR A 220 -2.78 37.77 -1.37
N LYS A 221 -1.51 38.00 -1.74
CA LYS A 221 -1.05 39.28 -2.29
C LYS A 221 -1.77 39.63 -3.60
N MET A 222 -1.95 38.67 -4.50
CA MET A 222 -2.67 38.92 -5.76
C MET A 222 -4.16 39.20 -5.56
N ALA A 223 -4.81 38.51 -4.61
CA ALA A 223 -6.25 38.60 -4.43
C ALA A 223 -6.69 39.87 -3.69
N ILE A 224 -5.95 40.26 -2.65
CA ILE A 224 -6.37 41.35 -1.74
C ILE A 224 -5.25 42.35 -1.40
N GLY A 225 -4.05 42.19 -1.95
CA GLY A 225 -2.93 43.11 -1.74
C GLY A 225 -2.19 42.95 -0.41
N GLU A 226 -2.57 41.99 0.42
CA GLU A 226 -1.93 41.73 1.71
C GLU A 226 -0.57 41.03 1.52
N GLU A 227 0.47 41.58 2.15
CA GLU A 227 1.81 40.98 2.22
C GLU A 227 1.97 40.22 3.54
N THR A 228 2.26 38.93 3.44
CA THR A 228 2.41 38.03 4.59
C THR A 228 3.47 36.97 4.26
N THR A 229 4.11 36.40 5.28
CA THR A 229 5.01 35.27 5.10
C THR A 229 4.27 33.94 5.15
N HIS A 230 4.93 32.84 4.73
CA HIS A 230 4.34 31.51 4.85
C HIS A 230 4.06 31.11 6.29
N GLU A 231 4.93 31.51 7.23
CA GLU A 231 4.79 31.14 8.65
C GLU A 231 3.67 31.92 9.33
N GLU A 232 3.56 33.22 9.04
CA GLU A 232 2.47 34.07 9.56
C GLU A 232 1.10 33.64 9.03
N LEU A 233 1.03 33.28 7.74
CA LEU A 233 -0.24 32.93 7.10
C LEU A 233 -0.76 31.55 7.47
N GLY A 234 0.12 30.58 7.70
CA GLY A 234 -0.26 29.16 7.78
C GLY A 234 0.79 28.26 8.41
N GLY A 235 1.73 28.81 9.18
CA GLY A 235 2.80 28.06 9.83
C GLY A 235 2.31 27.15 10.95
N ALA A 236 3.17 26.24 11.38
CA ALA A 236 2.87 25.26 12.43
C ALA A 236 2.51 25.93 13.77
N GLU A 237 3.23 27.00 14.14
CA GLU A 237 2.95 27.70 15.41
C GLU A 237 1.61 28.45 15.36
N MET A 238 1.28 29.08 14.23
CA MET A 238 0.00 29.75 14.04
C MET A 238 -1.15 28.74 14.19
N HIS A 239 -1.08 27.60 13.50
CA HIS A 239 -2.14 26.59 13.59
C HIS A 239 -2.24 25.91 14.95
N SER A 240 -1.13 25.76 15.68
CA SER A 240 -1.12 25.13 17.00
C SER A 240 -1.55 26.07 18.14
N ARG A 241 -1.45 27.39 17.94
CA ARG A 241 -1.72 28.40 18.99
C ARG A 241 -2.96 29.25 18.75
N VAL A 242 -3.34 29.43 17.48
CA VAL A 242 -4.39 30.39 17.08
C VAL A 242 -5.57 29.66 16.45
N SER A 243 -5.36 28.95 15.34
CA SER A 243 -6.49 28.39 14.59
C SER A 243 -7.01 27.07 15.13
N GLY A 244 -6.17 26.27 15.79
CA GLY A 244 -6.50 24.92 16.24
C GLY A 244 -6.59 23.87 15.12
N VAL A 245 -5.97 24.10 13.96
CA VAL A 245 -5.89 23.07 12.89
C VAL A 245 -4.82 22.02 13.22
N SER A 246 -3.83 22.38 14.03
CA SER A 246 -2.78 21.48 14.51
C SER A 246 -3.05 21.13 15.96
N ASP A 247 -3.06 19.84 16.28
CA ASP A 247 -3.23 19.34 17.64
C ASP A 247 -1.88 19.25 18.37
N TYR A 248 -0.80 18.99 17.61
CA TYR A 248 0.55 18.83 18.14
C TYR A 248 1.56 19.63 17.32
N LEU A 249 2.37 20.43 18.01
CA LEU A 249 3.54 21.11 17.44
C LEU A 249 4.77 20.23 17.67
N ALA A 250 5.35 19.71 16.60
CA ALA A 250 6.59 18.94 16.65
C ALA A 250 7.81 19.84 16.43
N GLU A 251 8.89 19.61 17.16
CA GLU A 251 10.12 20.42 17.03
C GLU A 251 10.87 20.13 15.73
N ASP A 252 10.86 18.88 15.27
CA ASP A 252 11.44 18.45 13.99
C ASP A 252 10.70 17.25 13.38
N GLU A 253 11.19 16.74 12.25
CA GLU A 253 10.57 15.60 11.57
C GLU A 253 10.60 14.29 12.39
N ARG A 254 11.65 14.07 13.19
CA ARG A 254 11.76 12.86 14.03
C ARG A 254 10.80 12.94 15.20
N ASP A 255 10.65 14.12 15.78
CA ASP A 255 9.68 14.39 16.83
C ASP A 255 8.24 14.23 16.32
N ALA A 256 7.92 14.69 15.11
CA ALA A 256 6.62 14.46 14.49
C ALA A 256 6.31 12.97 14.32
N ILE A 257 7.30 12.18 13.91
CA ILE A 257 7.18 10.72 13.79
C ILE A 257 6.97 10.08 15.17
N ARG A 258 7.72 10.50 16.20
CA ARG A 258 7.54 10.04 17.59
C ARG A 258 6.10 10.30 18.06
N ILE A 259 5.58 11.51 17.87
CA ILE A 259 4.20 11.87 18.24
C ILE A 259 3.20 11.02 17.44
N GLY A 260 3.41 10.82 16.14
CA GLY A 260 2.57 9.94 15.33
C GLY A 260 2.49 8.51 15.86
N ARG A 261 3.62 7.95 16.33
CA ARG A 261 3.66 6.63 16.98
C ARG A 261 2.93 6.61 18.32
N GLU A 262 3.05 7.67 19.11
CA GLU A 262 2.33 7.83 20.39
C GLU A 262 0.83 7.92 20.17
N ILE A 263 0.38 8.63 19.12
CA ILE A 263 -1.03 8.71 18.77
C ILE A 263 -1.59 7.30 18.52
N VAL A 264 -0.92 6.52 17.67
CA VAL A 264 -1.34 5.14 17.37
C VAL A 264 -1.36 4.27 18.63
N ALA A 265 -0.37 4.40 19.51
CA ALA A 265 -0.29 3.62 20.74
C ALA A 265 -1.48 3.84 21.69
N HIS A 266 -2.04 5.05 21.73
CA HIS A 266 -3.17 5.35 22.61
C HIS A 266 -4.55 5.12 21.96
N LEU A 267 -4.61 4.72 20.68
CA LEU A 267 -5.90 4.41 20.03
C LEU A 267 -6.61 3.21 20.66
N ASP A 268 -5.87 2.34 21.38
CA ASP A 268 -6.33 1.00 21.82
C ASP A 268 -7.02 0.25 20.67
N TRP A 269 -6.44 0.36 19.46
CA TRP A 269 -7.06 -0.16 18.26
C TRP A 269 -7.06 -1.68 18.26
N ARG A 270 -8.27 -2.26 18.16
CA ARG A 270 -8.46 -3.70 18.08
C ARG A 270 -9.01 -4.05 16.71
N LYS A 271 -8.28 -4.89 15.99
CA LYS A 271 -8.77 -5.47 14.74
C LYS A 271 -10.02 -6.29 15.05
N ALA A 272 -10.98 -6.30 14.12
CA ALA A 272 -12.12 -7.20 14.20
C ALA A 272 -11.64 -8.66 14.40
N ALA A 273 -12.47 -9.47 15.05
CA ALA A 273 -12.12 -10.86 15.35
C ALA A 273 -11.63 -11.57 14.09
N GLN A 274 -10.36 -11.98 14.10
CA GLN A 274 -9.77 -12.76 13.02
C GLN A 274 -9.88 -14.25 13.35
N PRO A 275 -9.92 -15.14 12.33
CA PRO A 275 -9.73 -16.56 12.54
C PRO A 275 -8.43 -16.76 13.33
N ILE A 276 -8.51 -17.53 14.42
CA ILE A 276 -7.31 -17.85 15.20
C ILE A 276 -6.38 -18.66 14.28
N PRO A 277 -5.18 -18.15 13.95
CA PRO A 277 -4.28 -18.86 13.05
C PRO A 277 -3.87 -20.19 13.68
N ARG A 278 -3.81 -21.23 12.87
CA ARG A 278 -3.27 -22.52 13.26
C ARG A 278 -1.74 -22.46 13.33
N GLU A 279 -1.14 -23.53 13.84
CA GLU A 279 0.31 -23.71 13.81
C GLU A 279 0.81 -23.66 12.36
N VAL A 280 1.81 -22.82 12.11
CA VAL A 280 2.38 -22.59 10.77
C VAL A 280 3.33 -23.74 10.44
N GLU A 281 3.05 -24.46 9.35
CA GLU A 281 3.96 -25.44 8.76
C GLU A 281 4.55 -24.84 7.48
N PRO A 282 5.88 -24.73 7.30
CA PRO A 282 6.42 -24.30 6.00
C PRO A 282 5.99 -25.28 4.89
N PRO A 283 5.86 -24.81 3.63
CA PRO A 283 5.63 -25.71 2.49
C PRO A 283 6.69 -26.82 2.45
N LYS A 284 6.29 -28.05 2.10
CA LYS A 284 7.23 -29.19 1.98
C LYS A 284 8.13 -29.10 0.76
N HIS A 285 7.69 -28.39 -0.27
CA HIS A 285 8.45 -28.16 -1.49
C HIS A 285 9.01 -26.74 -1.45
N ASP A 286 10.21 -26.58 -1.99
CA ASP A 286 10.92 -25.30 -2.01
C ASP A 286 10.14 -24.24 -2.81
N PRO A 287 9.80 -23.07 -2.22
CA PRO A 287 9.18 -21.98 -2.94
C PRO A 287 10.00 -21.44 -4.13
N ASP A 288 11.33 -21.58 -4.15
CA ASP A 288 12.16 -21.12 -5.30
C ASP A 288 11.82 -21.85 -6.60
N ASP A 289 11.27 -23.06 -6.51
CA ASP A 289 10.82 -23.84 -7.67
C ASP A 289 9.71 -23.14 -8.46
N LEU A 290 8.98 -22.19 -7.86
CA LEU A 290 7.98 -21.39 -8.58
C LEU A 290 8.56 -20.72 -9.83
N LEU A 291 9.86 -20.38 -9.80
CA LEU A 291 10.58 -19.80 -10.93
C LEU A 291 10.69 -20.76 -12.12
N GLY A 292 10.75 -22.07 -11.89
CA GLY A 292 10.82 -23.07 -12.95
C GLY A 292 9.47 -23.69 -13.35
N ILE A 293 8.43 -23.49 -12.53
CA ILE A 293 7.07 -24.02 -12.78
C ILE A 293 6.30 -23.14 -13.76
N ALA A 294 6.25 -21.83 -13.51
CA ALA A 294 5.49 -20.92 -14.35
C ALA A 294 6.15 -20.82 -15.73
N SER A 295 5.45 -21.26 -16.76
CA SER A 295 5.97 -21.21 -18.12
C SER A 295 6.23 -19.76 -18.53
N ALA A 296 7.44 -19.49 -19.02
CA ALA A 296 7.78 -18.18 -19.58
C ALA A 296 7.07 -17.92 -20.92
N ASP A 297 6.70 -18.99 -21.63
CA ASP A 297 5.85 -18.94 -22.82
C ASP A 297 4.42 -19.29 -22.43
N ILE A 298 3.55 -18.28 -22.48
CA ILE A 298 2.13 -18.34 -22.08
C ILE A 298 1.31 -19.39 -22.84
N ARG A 299 1.84 -19.95 -23.93
CA ARG A 299 1.19 -21.01 -24.71
C ARG A 299 1.32 -22.38 -24.05
N TYR A 300 2.33 -22.59 -23.21
CA TYR A 300 2.52 -23.85 -22.51
C TYR A 300 1.84 -23.81 -21.13
N PRO A 301 0.90 -24.74 -20.86
CA PRO A 301 0.27 -24.84 -19.56
C PRO A 301 1.27 -25.39 -18.52
N PHE A 302 1.02 -25.08 -17.25
CA PHE A 302 1.67 -25.72 -16.11
C PHE A 302 0.60 -26.18 -15.12
N GLU A 303 0.97 -27.09 -14.23
CA GLU A 303 0.04 -27.66 -13.26
C GLU A 303 -0.13 -26.73 -12.04
N ALA A 304 -1.34 -26.22 -11.84
CA ALA A 304 -1.67 -25.29 -10.77
C ALA A 304 -1.38 -25.84 -9.36
N ARG A 305 -1.55 -27.16 -9.13
CA ARG A 305 -1.25 -27.81 -7.85
C ARG A 305 0.24 -27.73 -7.50
N GLU A 306 1.15 -27.64 -8.47
CA GLU A 306 2.58 -27.44 -8.19
C GLU A 306 2.86 -26.07 -7.58
N VAL A 307 2.09 -25.05 -7.97
CA VAL A 307 2.13 -23.71 -7.36
C VAL A 307 1.51 -23.73 -5.96
N ILE A 308 0.31 -24.32 -5.83
CA ILE A 308 -0.39 -24.44 -4.53
C ILE A 308 0.53 -25.13 -3.50
N ALA A 309 1.18 -26.22 -3.89
CA ALA A 309 2.07 -27.00 -3.03
C ALA A 309 3.27 -26.21 -2.48
N ARG A 310 3.61 -25.05 -3.04
CA ARG A 310 4.74 -24.18 -2.63
C ARG A 310 4.32 -22.92 -1.89
N ILE A 311 3.01 -22.71 -1.75
CA ILE A 311 2.43 -21.53 -1.09
C ILE A 311 1.74 -21.93 0.22
N VAL A 312 1.07 -23.08 0.25
CA VAL A 312 0.25 -23.49 1.40
C VAL A 312 1.05 -24.26 2.46
N ASP A 313 0.60 -24.12 3.70
CA ASP A 313 1.26 -24.71 4.86
C ASP A 313 1.35 -26.23 4.75
N GLY A 314 2.57 -26.76 4.96
CA GLY A 314 2.88 -28.19 4.85
C GLY A 314 2.58 -28.81 3.47
N SER A 315 2.40 -27.99 2.43
CA SER A 315 1.91 -28.39 1.10
C SER A 315 0.59 -29.18 1.16
N ARG A 316 -0.26 -28.89 2.16
CA ARG A 316 -1.49 -29.64 2.42
C ARG A 316 -2.69 -28.99 1.75
N PHE A 317 -3.45 -29.76 0.97
CA PHE A 317 -4.57 -29.24 0.20
C PHE A 317 -5.74 -30.22 0.15
N SER A 318 -6.91 -29.78 0.61
CA SER A 318 -8.15 -30.55 0.50
C SER A 318 -8.87 -30.18 -0.78
N GLU A 319 -8.59 -30.91 -1.86
CA GLU A 319 -9.17 -30.62 -3.18
C GLU A 319 -10.67 -30.93 -3.23
N PHE A 320 -11.46 -29.95 -3.69
CA PHE A 320 -12.89 -30.06 -3.91
C PHE A 320 -13.17 -30.46 -5.36
N LYS A 321 -14.01 -31.50 -5.54
CA LYS A 321 -14.39 -32.04 -6.86
C LYS A 321 -13.19 -32.24 -7.81
N PRO A 322 -12.18 -33.06 -7.46
CA PRO A 322 -11.00 -33.26 -8.29
C PRO A 322 -11.31 -33.83 -9.69
N LEU A 323 -12.44 -34.55 -9.84
CA LEU A 323 -12.84 -35.24 -11.07
C LEU A 323 -13.90 -34.48 -11.92
N TYR A 324 -14.27 -33.26 -11.54
CA TYR A 324 -15.29 -32.46 -12.24
C TYR A 324 -14.78 -31.04 -12.46
N GLY A 325 -14.96 -30.46 -13.66
CA GLY A 325 -14.42 -29.13 -13.96
C GLY A 325 -12.92 -29.03 -13.69
N SER A 326 -12.13 -29.99 -14.17
CA SER A 326 -10.71 -30.16 -13.80
C SER A 326 -9.79 -29.04 -14.32
N SER A 327 -10.27 -28.17 -15.19
CA SER A 327 -9.58 -26.94 -15.61
C SER A 327 -9.70 -25.80 -14.59
N LEU A 328 -10.44 -25.99 -13.50
CA LEU A 328 -10.42 -25.14 -12.31
C LEU A 328 -10.16 -26.00 -11.06
N VAL A 329 -9.00 -25.83 -10.44
CA VAL A 329 -8.67 -26.46 -9.16
C VAL A 329 -9.30 -25.64 -8.05
N CYS A 330 -10.10 -26.27 -7.20
CA CYS A 330 -10.70 -25.65 -6.03
C CYS A 330 -10.35 -26.47 -4.80
N GLY A 331 -10.13 -25.83 -3.66
CA GLY A 331 -9.94 -26.57 -2.40
C GLY A 331 -9.48 -25.70 -1.26
N TRP A 332 -9.44 -26.30 -0.08
CA TRP A 332 -9.08 -25.62 1.17
C TRP A 332 -7.63 -25.87 1.54
N ALA A 333 -6.99 -24.85 2.10
CA ALA A 333 -5.64 -24.93 2.63
C ALA A 333 -5.49 -24.00 3.83
N HIS A 334 -4.26 -23.88 4.34
CA HIS A 334 -3.88 -22.80 5.23
C HIS A 334 -2.66 -22.09 4.64
N VAL A 335 -2.55 -20.78 4.86
CA VAL A 335 -1.37 -19.98 4.51
C VAL A 335 -1.00 -19.17 5.74
N HIS A 336 0.20 -19.40 6.28
CA HIS A 336 0.67 -18.76 7.50
C HIS A 336 -0.35 -18.92 8.66
N GLY A 337 -0.93 -20.11 8.78
CA GLY A 337 -1.92 -20.49 9.79
C GLY A 337 -3.36 -20.07 9.49
N PHE A 338 -3.58 -19.15 8.54
CA PHE A 338 -4.93 -18.69 8.18
C PHE A 338 -5.63 -19.65 7.22
N PRO A 339 -6.88 -20.06 7.49
CA PRO A 339 -7.64 -20.89 6.54
C PRO A 339 -7.92 -20.10 5.27
N VAL A 340 -7.80 -20.75 4.10
CA VAL A 340 -8.08 -20.13 2.81
C VAL A 340 -8.82 -21.08 1.87
N GLY A 341 -9.73 -20.52 1.08
CA GLY A 341 -10.30 -21.15 -0.10
C GLY A 341 -9.53 -20.76 -1.36
N ILE A 342 -8.96 -21.73 -2.07
CA ILE A 342 -8.17 -21.49 -3.28
C ILE A 342 -8.97 -21.88 -4.51
N LEU A 343 -9.02 -20.98 -5.50
CA LEU A 343 -9.46 -21.25 -6.87
C LEU A 343 -8.28 -20.97 -7.80
N ALA A 344 -7.82 -21.96 -8.56
CA ALA A 344 -6.67 -21.84 -9.45
C ALA A 344 -6.99 -22.39 -10.84
N ASN A 345 -6.77 -21.56 -11.87
CA ASN A 345 -6.95 -21.97 -13.26
C ASN A 345 -5.92 -23.04 -13.64
N ASN A 346 -6.39 -24.11 -14.29
CA ASN A 346 -5.59 -25.22 -14.76
C ASN A 346 -5.93 -25.59 -16.21
N GLY A 347 -6.44 -24.62 -16.97
CA GLY A 347 -6.90 -24.77 -18.35
C GLY A 347 -8.02 -23.80 -18.69
N ILE A 348 -8.65 -24.04 -19.85
CA ILE A 348 -9.80 -23.26 -20.34
C ILE A 348 -11.01 -23.51 -19.44
N LEU A 349 -11.72 -22.45 -19.05
CA LEU A 349 -12.92 -22.56 -18.23
C LEU A 349 -14.12 -22.97 -19.08
N PHE A 350 -14.79 -24.05 -18.65
CA PHE A 350 -16.05 -24.52 -19.21
C PHE A 350 -17.19 -24.38 -18.18
N THR A 351 -18.42 -24.69 -18.58
CA THR A 351 -19.62 -24.58 -17.72
C THR A 351 -19.49 -25.38 -16.42
N ASP A 352 -18.91 -26.58 -16.48
CA ASP A 352 -18.65 -27.42 -15.31
C ASP A 352 -17.67 -26.77 -14.32
N SER A 353 -16.65 -26.09 -14.83
CA SER A 353 -15.66 -25.35 -14.06
C SER A 353 -16.28 -24.14 -13.37
N ALA A 354 -17.13 -23.39 -14.08
CA ALA A 354 -17.89 -22.28 -13.51
C ALA A 354 -18.85 -22.75 -12.41
N ASN A 355 -19.61 -23.83 -12.65
CA ASN A 355 -20.53 -24.41 -11.66
C ASN A 355 -19.76 -24.91 -10.41
N LYS A 356 -18.60 -25.54 -10.61
CA LYS A 356 -17.70 -25.95 -9.52
C LYS A 356 -17.23 -24.75 -8.70
N GLY A 357 -16.72 -23.71 -9.37
CA GLY A 357 -16.23 -22.49 -8.71
C GLY A 357 -17.31 -21.78 -7.92
N ALA A 358 -18.50 -21.61 -8.50
CA ALA A 358 -19.65 -20.98 -7.84
C ALA A 358 -20.07 -21.73 -6.58
N GLN A 359 -20.20 -23.06 -6.65
CA GLN A 359 -20.52 -23.87 -5.47
C GLN A 359 -19.41 -23.78 -4.42
N PHE A 360 -18.15 -23.80 -4.83
CA PHE A 360 -17.02 -23.74 -3.91
C PHE A 360 -16.99 -22.41 -3.14
N ILE A 361 -17.22 -21.29 -3.82
CA ILE A 361 -17.34 -19.96 -3.17
C ILE A 361 -18.48 -19.96 -2.15
N GLN A 362 -19.64 -20.56 -2.47
CA GLN A 362 -20.75 -20.66 -1.51
C GLN A 362 -20.36 -21.43 -0.24
N LEU A 363 -19.58 -22.51 -0.38
CA LEU A 363 -19.09 -23.30 0.75
C LEU A 363 -18.06 -22.53 1.60
N CYS A 364 -17.14 -21.81 0.96
CA CYS A 364 -16.19 -20.92 1.65
C CYS A 364 -16.93 -19.84 2.44
N ASN A 365 -17.88 -19.14 1.80
CA ASN A 365 -18.71 -18.14 2.48
C ASN A 365 -19.53 -18.72 3.65
N GLN A 366 -20.01 -19.96 3.53
CA GLN A 366 -20.76 -20.63 4.61
C GLN A 366 -19.88 -20.94 5.83
N SER A 367 -18.58 -21.12 5.63
CA SER A 367 -17.62 -21.50 6.67
C SER A 367 -16.70 -20.35 7.11
N ASP A 368 -16.91 -19.15 6.56
CA ASP A 368 -16.10 -17.95 6.82
C ASP A 368 -14.60 -18.16 6.53
N VAL A 369 -14.31 -18.69 5.32
CA VAL A 369 -12.97 -19.04 4.81
C VAL A 369 -12.64 -18.36 3.50
#